data_AF-S9QKJ5-F1
#
_entry.id   AF-S9QKJ5-F1
#
_cell.length_a   1.000
_cell.length_b   1.000
_cell.length_c   1.000
_cell.angle_alpha   90.00
_cell.angle_beta   90.00
_cell.angle_gamma   90.00
#
_symmetry.space_group_name_H-M   'P 1'
#
loop_
_entity.id
_entity.type
_entity.pdbx_description
1 polymer ?
#
loop_
_entity_poly.entity_id
_entity_poly.type
_entity_poly.pdbx_seq_one_letter_code
_entity_poly.pdbx_strand_id
1 'polypeptide(L)' 'MLDAATLPRDLDVFRLEDFSTVILCSERFADACLRLELDGVSFHPLPAK' A
#
# COMPACT_ATOMS: atom_id res chain seq x y z
N MET A 1 -10.03 11.42 -0.08
CA MET A 1 -8.69 11.37 0.53
C MET A 1 -8.72 10.29 1.59
N LEU A 2 -7.68 9.47 1.66
CA LEU A 2 -7.56 8.42 2.66
C LEU A 2 -7.06 9.03 3.98
N ASP A 3 -7.73 8.79 5.09
CA ASP A 3 -7.29 9.25 6.41
C ASP A 3 -6.25 8.29 6.97
N ALA A 4 -5.00 8.74 7.05
CA ALA A 4 -3.89 7.91 7.50
C ALA A 4 -4.06 7.39 8.95
N ALA A 5 -4.85 8.08 9.79
CA ALA A 5 -5.10 7.66 11.16
C ALA A 5 -5.96 6.38 11.24
N THR A 6 -6.72 6.06 10.19
CA THR A 6 -7.55 4.86 10.11
C THR A 6 -6.76 3.63 9.66
N LEU A 7 -5.50 3.80 9.25
CA LEU A 7 -4.70 2.72 8.70
C LEU A 7 -4.07 1.84 9.79
N PRO A 8 -3.99 0.50 9.57
CA PRO A 8 -3.26 -0.38 10.47
C PRO A 8 -1.78 0.03 10.51
N ARG A 9 -1.23 0.18 11.71
CA ARG A 9 0.20 0.55 11.88
C ARG A 9 1.14 -0.64 11.83
N ASP A 10 0.59 -1.83 12.06
CA ASP A 10 1.36 -3.08 12.18
C ASP A 10 1.31 -3.93 10.90
N LEU A 11 0.61 -3.47 9.86
CA LEU A 11 0.50 -4.16 8.57
C LEU A 11 1.09 -3.32 7.46
N ASP A 12 2.04 -3.91 6.73
CA ASP A 12 2.66 -3.28 5.57
C ASP A 12 1.85 -3.42 4.28
N VAL A 13 0.92 -4.37 4.21
CA VAL A 13 0.08 -4.63 3.03
C VAL A 13 -1.31 -5.09 3.48
N PHE A 14 -2.35 -4.47 2.94
CA PHE A 14 -3.74 -4.82 3.23
C PHE A 14 -4.66 -4.41 2.07
N ARG A 15 -5.90 -4.88 2.12
CA ARG A 15 -6.95 -4.57 1.15
C ARG A 15 -8.08 -3.85 1.87
N LEU A 16 -8.71 -2.91 1.18
CA LEU A 16 -9.93 -2.27 1.66
C LEU A 16 -11.14 -3.14 1.34
N GLU A 17 -12.05 -3.28 2.30
CA GLU A 17 -13.27 -4.08 2.12
C GLU A 17 -14.15 -3.51 0.99
N ASP A 18 -14.39 -2.19 1.02
CA ASP A 18 -15.21 -1.49 0.03
C ASP A 18 -14.54 -1.39 -1.36
N PHE A 19 -13.22 -1.59 -1.44
CA PHE A 19 -12.44 -1.49 -2.68
C PHE A 19 -11.57 -2.73 -2.86
N SER A 20 -12.22 -3.87 -3.06
CA SER A 20 -11.56 -5.18 -3.12
C SER A 20 -10.52 -5.35 -4.23
N THR A 21 -10.50 -4.47 -5.24
CA THR A 21 -9.49 -4.47 -6.31
C THR A 21 -8.24 -3.65 -5.95
N VAL A 22 -8.28 -2.87 -4.87
CA VAL A 22 -7.19 -1.98 -4.45
C VAL A 22 -6.42 -2.63 -3.30
N ILE A 23 -5.12 -2.78 -3.51
CA ILE A 23 -4.17 -3.22 -2.48
C ILE A 23 -3.40 -1.97 -2.04
N LEU A 24 -3.40 -1.72 -0.73
CA LEU A 24 -2.60 -0.67 -0.12
C LEU A 24 -1.37 -1.29 0.52
N CYS A 25 -0.25 -0.58 0.41
CA CYS A 25 0.97 -0.95 1.10
C CYS A 25 1.70 0.27 1.65
N SER A 26 2.54 0.05 2.64
CA SER A 26 3.46 1.05 3.15
C SER A 26 4.53 1.39 2.10
N GLU A 27 5.09 2.59 2.19
CA GLU A 27 6.20 3.03 1.34
C GLU A 27 7.43 2.13 1.53
N ARG A 28 7.73 1.76 2.78
CA ARG A 28 8.80 0.82 3.14
C ARG A 28 8.67 -0.53 2.44
N PHE A 29 7.45 -1.04 2.30
CA PHE A 29 7.19 -2.30 1.62
C PHE A 29 7.37 -2.17 0.10
N ALA A 30 6.84 -1.11 -0.51
CA ALA A 30 7.04 -0.80 -1.92
C ALA A 30 8.55 -0.68 -2.24
N ASP A 31 9.31 0.03 -1.41
CA ASP A 31 10.76 0.17 -1.56
C ASP A 31 11.48 -1.18 -1.48
N ALA A 32 11.07 -2.07 -0.57
CA ALA A 32 11.63 -3.40 -0.47
C ALA A 32 11.34 -4.24 -1.72
N CYS A 33 10.12 -4.17 -2.27
CA CYS A 33 9.76 -4.86 -3.51
C CYS A 33 10.57 -4.34 -4.71
N LEU A 34 10.73 -3.01 -4.82
CA LEU A 34 11.53 -2.40 -5.88
C LEU A 34 13.01 -2.81 -5.78
N ARG A 35 13.57 -2.82 -4.57
CA ARG A 35 14.98 -3.24 -4.33
C ARG A 35 15.23 -4.72 -4.60
N LEU A 36 14.21 -5.55 -4.44
CA LEU A 36 14.27 -6.99 -4.70
C LEU A 36 13.87 -7.34 -6.14
N GLU A 37 13.59 -6.34 -6.99
CA GLU A 37 13.20 -6.52 -8.38
C GLU A 37 11.99 -7.47 -8.53
N LEU A 38 11.03 -7.35 -7.59
CA LEU A 38 9.82 -8.15 -7.62
C LEU A 38 8.86 -7.60 -8.67
N ASP A 39 8.74 -8.32 -9.77
CA ASP A 39 7.82 -8.00 -10.87
C ASP A 39 6.37 -8.42 -10.59
N GLY A 40 5.45 -7.91 -11.40
CA GLY A 40 4.03 -8.33 -11.40
C GLY A 40 3.06 -7.35 -10.76
N VAL A 41 3.55 -6.25 -10.19
CA VAL A 41 2.73 -5.17 -9.63
C VAL A 41 3.31 -3.81 -9.98
N SER A 42 2.45 -2.80 -10.07
CA SER A 42 2.88 -1.40 -10.26
C SER A 42 2.41 -0.58 -9.07
N PHE A 43 3.36 0.04 -8.38
CA PHE A 43 3.10 0.90 -7.23
C PHE A 43 2.71 2.30 -7.69
N HIS A 44 1.62 2.83 -7.14
CA HIS A 44 1.12 4.16 -7.45
C HIS A 44 0.94 4.96 -6.14
N PRO A 45 1.52 6.16 -6.03
CA PRO A 45 1.37 6.97 -4.83
C PRO A 45 -0.09 7.40 -4.66
N LEU A 46 -0.60 7.29 -3.43
CA LEU A 46 -1.96 7.67 -3.08
C LEU A 46 -1.96 8.92 -2.19
N PRO A 47 -2.78 9.93 -2.51
CA PRO A 47 -2.92 11.11 -1.66
C PRO A 47 -3.69 10.73 -0.38
N ALA A 48 -2.96 10.57 0.72
CA ALA A 48 -3.49 10.46 2.06
C ALA A 48 -3.49 11.83 2.76
N LYS A 49 -4.44 12.05 3.66
CA LYS A 49 -4.53 13.22 4.54
C LYS A 49 -4.31 12.80 5.99
#